data_AF-A0A1X1KG76-F1
#
_entry.id   AF-A0A1X1KG76-F1
#
_cell.length_a   1.000
_cell.length_b   1.000
_cell.length_c   1.000
_cell.angle_alpha   90.00
_cell.angle_beta   90.00
_cell.angle_gamma   90.00
#
_symmetry.space_group_name_H-M   'P 1'
#
loop_
_entity.id
_entity.type
_entity.pdbx_description
1 polymer ?
#
loop_
_entity_poly.entity_id
_entity_poly.type
_entity_poly.pdbx_seq_one_letter_code
_entity_poly.pdbx_strand_id
1 'polypeptide(L)'
;MSAIDEFYYNMSTGETNILKVMSYVKWLQMNSSQGTCQLVVDELESGMHLEWSRSLINFLVNYINEINKIGGMNFQLIFATHSPYMLSDIKPGNVIMIEKNQETGYSEGKVLQNTFAKNIQEIMKENLIDNIYGDFALAKINSMIERLNGEEEQEGNGEELLKEIHLISEPILRNKLLEMYDKKYNTSEFSIEKQLQKLNLNEEQRQQVRAMIEENISSANADR
;
A
#
# COMPACT_ATOMS: atom_id res chain seq x y z
N MET A 1 25.73 -20.50 28.61
CA MET A 1 26.26 -19.52 27.64
C MET A 1 26.10 -20.06 26.22
N SER A 2 26.57 -21.28 25.90
CA SER A 2 26.43 -21.89 24.56
C SER A 2 24.99 -22.02 24.02
N ALA A 3 24.01 -22.38 24.86
CA ALA A 3 22.61 -22.54 24.40
C ALA A 3 21.93 -21.20 24.01
N ILE A 4 22.39 -20.07 24.57
CA ILE A 4 21.87 -18.74 24.21
C ILE A 4 22.49 -18.29 22.89
N ASP A 5 23.78 -18.56 22.68
CA ASP A 5 24.47 -18.23 21.42
C ASP A 5 23.90 -19.02 20.23
N GLU A 6 23.57 -20.30 20.42
CA GLU A 6 22.93 -21.14 19.40
C GLU A 6 21.47 -20.73 19.11
N PHE A 7 20.77 -20.20 20.12
CA PHE A 7 19.42 -19.64 19.96
C PHE A 7 19.44 -18.35 19.12
N TYR A 8 20.37 -17.44 19.37
CA TYR A 8 20.52 -16.21 18.58
C TYR A 8 20.90 -16.47 17.11
N TYR A 9 21.59 -17.58 16.81
CA TYR A 9 22.05 -17.90 15.46
C TYR A 9 20.91 -18.29 14.48
N ASN A 10 19.77 -18.74 15.00
CA ASN A 10 18.65 -19.24 14.18
C ASN A 10 17.43 -18.28 14.13
N MET A 11 17.52 -17.09 14.73
CA MET A 11 16.42 -16.13 14.75
C MET A 11 16.51 -15.15 13.59
N SER A 12 15.36 -14.83 13.01
CA SER A 12 15.25 -13.70 12.10
C SER A 12 15.48 -12.37 12.83
N THR A 13 15.78 -11.31 12.06
CA THR A 13 15.95 -9.96 12.60
C THR A 13 14.70 -9.48 13.36
N GLY A 14 13.51 -9.71 12.79
CA GLY A 14 12.24 -9.32 13.42
C GLY A 14 11.99 -10.03 14.76
N GLU A 15 12.25 -11.35 14.83
CA GLU A 15 12.12 -12.10 16.09
C GLU A 15 13.10 -11.60 17.14
N THR A 16 14.34 -11.31 16.73
CA THR A 16 15.39 -10.80 17.61
C THR A 16 15.01 -9.44 18.20
N ASN A 17 14.42 -8.54 17.40
CA ASN A 17 13.99 -7.22 17.85
C ASN A 17 12.89 -7.32 18.91
N ILE A 18 11.90 -8.19 18.71
CA ILE A 18 10.82 -8.42 19.69
C ILE A 18 11.34 -9.04 20.97
N LEU A 19 12.21 -10.04 20.85
CA LEU A 19 12.80 -10.69 22.01
C LEU A 19 13.57 -9.70 22.89
N LYS A 20 14.30 -8.75 22.29
CA LYS A 20 15.01 -7.70 23.04
C LYS A 20 14.05 -6.86 23.87
N VAL A 21 12.96 -6.36 23.25
CA VAL A 21 11.95 -5.55 23.96
C VAL A 21 11.27 -6.38 25.05
N MET A 22 10.85 -7.60 24.73
CA MET A 22 10.22 -8.50 25.70
C MET A 22 11.14 -8.79 26.89
N SER A 23 12.39 -9.14 26.61
CA SER A 23 13.38 -9.44 27.64
C SER A 23 13.63 -8.24 28.56
N TYR A 24 13.68 -7.03 27.98
CA TYR A 24 13.86 -5.80 28.75
C TYR A 24 12.63 -5.48 29.62
N VAL A 25 11.42 -5.56 29.06
CA VAL A 25 10.16 -5.40 29.81
C VAL A 25 10.09 -6.41 30.96
N LYS A 26 10.45 -7.67 30.71
CA LYS A 26 10.47 -8.70 31.74
C LYS A 26 11.49 -8.41 32.83
N TRP A 27 12.69 -7.99 32.46
CA TRP A 27 13.74 -7.62 33.40
C TRP A 27 13.32 -6.43 34.28
N LEU A 28 12.68 -5.42 33.70
CA LEU A 28 12.12 -4.28 34.42
C LEU A 28 11.06 -4.70 35.43
N GLN A 29 10.16 -5.62 35.03
CA GLN A 29 9.14 -6.15 35.94
C GLN A 29 9.76 -6.88 37.15
N MET A 30 10.83 -7.66 36.92
CA MET A 30 11.53 -8.38 37.98
C MET A 30 12.31 -7.46 38.93
N ASN A 31 12.75 -6.31 38.45
CA ASN A 31 13.48 -5.29 39.20
C ASN A 31 12.62 -4.04 39.40
N SER A 32 11.32 -4.26 39.60
CA SER A 32 10.31 -3.21 39.57
C SER A 32 10.53 -2.19 40.70
N SER A 33 10.34 -0.92 40.35
CA SER A 33 10.15 0.18 41.28
C SER A 33 8.75 0.75 41.06
N GLN A 34 8.20 1.44 42.06
CA GLN A 34 6.91 2.14 41.93
C GLN A 34 7.06 3.28 40.90
N GLY A 35 6.30 3.25 39.80
CA GLY A 35 6.24 4.36 38.86
C GLY A 35 6.01 3.99 37.38
N THR A 36 6.23 4.99 36.53
CA THR A 36 6.13 4.87 35.06
C THR A 36 7.49 4.55 34.47
N CYS A 37 7.55 3.50 33.66
CA CYS A 37 8.70 3.11 32.87
C CYS A 37 8.50 3.54 31.40
N GLN A 38 9.48 4.27 30.87
CA GLN A 38 9.46 4.74 29.48
C GLN A 38 10.43 3.90 28.65
N LEU A 39 9.94 3.31 27.57
CA LEU A 39 10.76 2.61 26.58
C LEU A 39 10.69 3.35 25.26
N VAL A 40 11.85 3.75 24.76
CA VAL A 40 12.00 4.32 23.41
C VAL A 40 12.54 3.22 22.51
N VAL A 41 11.84 2.94 21.42
CA VAL A 41 12.18 1.85 20.50
C VAL A 41 12.18 2.40 19.08
N ASP A 42 13.28 2.18 18.37
CA ASP A 42 13.48 2.61 16.99
C ASP A 42 13.27 1.41 16.06
N GLU A 43 12.41 1.57 15.05
CA GLU A 43 12.14 0.59 13.99
C GLU A 43 11.98 -0.85 14.51
N LEU A 44 11.13 -1.03 15.51
CA LEU A 44 10.90 -2.33 16.16
C LEU A 44 10.52 -3.42 15.16
N GLU A 45 9.68 -3.07 14.19
CA GLU A 45 9.17 -3.91 13.14
C GLU A 45 10.19 -4.25 12.05
N SER A 46 11.39 -3.68 12.11
CA SER A 46 12.44 -3.91 11.11
C SER A 46 12.76 -5.40 10.98
N GLY A 47 12.74 -5.89 9.73
CA GLY A 47 12.95 -7.30 9.42
C GLY A 47 11.78 -8.23 9.74
N MET A 48 10.60 -7.70 10.07
CA MET A 48 9.37 -8.50 10.22
C MET A 48 8.62 -8.69 8.91
N HIS A 49 7.88 -9.80 8.83
CA HIS A 49 6.82 -9.93 7.85
C HIS A 49 5.68 -8.92 8.11
N LEU A 50 5.02 -8.43 7.06
CA LEU A 50 3.98 -7.39 7.17
C LEU A 50 2.83 -7.77 8.11
N GLU A 51 2.38 -9.03 8.08
CA GLU A 51 1.34 -9.53 9.01
C GLU A 51 1.75 -9.44 10.49
N TRP A 52 3.05 -9.52 10.79
CA TRP A 52 3.55 -9.38 12.15
C TRP A 52 3.60 -7.91 12.55
N SER A 53 4.05 -7.02 11.65
CA SER A 53 3.96 -5.57 11.88
C SER A 53 2.51 -5.12 12.12
N ARG A 54 1.55 -5.66 11.34
CA ARG A 54 0.11 -5.39 11.49
C ARG A 54 -0.46 -5.83 12.83
N SER A 55 0.08 -6.87 13.46
CA SER A 55 -0.39 -7.38 14.75
C SER A 55 0.46 -6.94 15.94
N LEU A 56 1.51 -6.14 15.69
CA LEU A 56 2.56 -5.82 16.65
C LEU A 56 2.03 -5.06 17.87
N ILE A 57 1.27 -3.99 17.66
CA ILE A 57 0.76 -3.17 18.77
C ILE A 57 -0.14 -4.00 19.69
N ASN A 58 -1.06 -4.78 19.11
CA ASN A 58 -1.91 -5.69 19.88
C ASN A 58 -1.08 -6.73 20.65
N PHE A 59 -0.07 -7.32 20.03
CA PHE A 59 0.84 -8.26 20.70
C PHE A 59 1.54 -7.62 21.91
N LEU A 60 2.14 -6.43 21.73
CA LEU A 60 2.85 -5.72 22.79
C LEU A 60 1.92 -5.33 23.95
N VAL A 61 0.73 -4.81 23.65
CA VAL A 61 -0.27 -4.45 24.67
C VAL A 61 -0.67 -5.67 25.49
N ASN A 62 -0.97 -6.79 24.83
CA ASN A 62 -1.34 -8.02 25.52
C ASN A 62 -0.18 -8.55 26.38
N TYR A 63 1.03 -8.60 25.83
CA TYR A 63 2.21 -9.05 26.56
C TYR A 63 2.50 -8.21 27.80
N ILE A 64 2.49 -6.88 27.66
CA ILE A 64 2.75 -5.96 28.78
C ILE A 64 1.65 -6.08 29.83
N ASN A 65 0.37 -6.14 29.42
CA ASN A 65 -0.75 -6.30 30.36
C ASN A 65 -0.62 -7.60 31.15
N GLU A 66 -0.28 -8.72 30.52
CA GLU A 66 -0.07 -9.99 31.19
C GLU A 66 1.09 -9.93 32.21
N ILE A 67 2.22 -9.34 31.83
CA ILE A 67 3.37 -9.19 32.73
C ILE A 67 3.05 -8.26 33.91
N ASN A 68 2.29 -7.20 33.66
CA ASN A 68 2.05 -6.16 34.63
C ASN A 68 0.94 -6.48 35.64
N LYS A 69 0.17 -7.57 35.45
CA LYS A 69 -0.79 -8.08 36.45
C LYS A 69 -0.16 -8.28 37.84
N ILE A 70 1.15 -8.49 37.90
CA ILE A 70 1.90 -8.82 39.11
C ILE A 70 2.74 -7.61 39.61
N GLY A 71 3.10 -6.67 38.73
CA GLY A 71 4.17 -5.69 38.98
C GLY A 71 3.72 -4.28 39.38
N GLY A 72 2.48 -3.88 39.09
CA GLY A 72 1.99 -2.54 39.44
C GLY A 72 2.77 -1.37 38.78
N MET A 73 3.44 -1.62 37.65
CA MET A 73 4.19 -0.61 36.90
C MET A 73 3.32 0.01 35.81
N ASN A 74 3.60 1.23 35.36
CA ASN A 74 2.98 1.76 34.15
C ASN A 74 4.02 1.80 33.03
N PHE A 75 3.70 1.25 31.85
CA PHE A 75 4.61 1.28 30.70
C PHE A 75 4.16 2.35 29.70
N GLN A 76 5.09 3.21 29.30
CA GLN A 76 4.93 4.14 28.19
C GLN A 76 5.90 3.72 27.09
N LEU A 77 5.37 3.36 25.92
CA LEU A 77 6.16 3.04 24.74
C LEU A 77 6.18 4.24 23.80
N ILE A 78 7.37 4.61 23.34
CA ILE A 78 7.60 5.66 22.34
C ILE A 78 8.30 4.99 21.17
N PHE A 79 7.68 5.02 20.00
CA PHE A 79 8.21 4.39 18.80
C PHE A 79 8.66 5.44 17.79
N ALA A 80 9.81 5.20 17.17
CA ALA A 80 10.14 5.74 15.85
C ALA A 80 9.91 4.62 14.82
N THR A 81 9.19 4.92 13.75
CA THR A 81 8.71 3.91 12.79
C THR A 81 8.39 4.53 11.45
N HIS A 82 8.70 3.80 10.38
CA HIS A 82 8.20 4.04 9.03
C HIS A 82 7.02 3.13 8.66
N SER A 83 6.47 2.34 9.59
CA SER A 83 5.37 1.40 9.34
C SER A 83 4.00 2.07 9.35
N PRO A 84 3.29 2.13 8.20
CA PRO A 84 1.92 2.63 8.16
C PRO A 84 0.95 1.72 8.92
N TYR A 85 1.29 0.44 9.08
CA TYR A 85 0.48 -0.51 9.86
C TYR A 85 0.48 -0.13 11.34
N MET A 86 1.65 0.16 11.91
CA MET A 86 1.74 0.61 13.30
C MET A 86 0.99 1.93 13.49
N LEU A 87 1.18 2.90 12.58
CA LEU A 87 0.46 4.18 12.65
C LEU A 87 -1.07 4.00 12.66
N SER A 88 -1.60 3.02 11.94
CA SER A 88 -3.04 2.73 11.91
C SER A 88 -3.62 2.26 13.26
N ASP A 89 -2.80 1.74 14.15
CA ASP A 89 -3.21 1.30 15.50
C ASP A 89 -3.06 2.39 16.57
N ILE A 90 -2.41 3.52 16.25
CA ILE A 90 -2.15 4.60 17.22
C ILE A 90 -3.26 5.65 17.19
N LYS A 91 -3.74 6.01 18.38
CA LYS A 91 -4.78 7.04 18.58
C LYS A 91 -4.35 8.41 18.03
N PRO A 92 -5.31 9.22 17.55
CA PRO A 92 -5.10 10.63 17.23
C PRO A 92 -4.38 11.39 18.34
N GLY A 93 -3.48 12.30 17.97
CA GLY A 93 -2.73 13.11 18.93
C GLY A 93 -1.50 12.43 19.53
N ASN A 94 -1.34 11.12 19.35
CA ASN A 94 -0.19 10.35 19.85
C ASN A 94 0.85 10.03 18.77
N VAL A 95 0.73 10.65 17.59
CA VAL A 95 1.69 10.52 16.50
C VAL A 95 2.26 11.90 16.17
N ILE A 96 3.58 11.99 16.14
CA ILE A 96 4.33 13.19 15.75
C ILE A 96 5.08 12.85 14.47
N MET A 97 4.68 13.47 13.36
CA MET A 97 5.39 13.39 12.09
C MET A 97 6.53 14.39 12.08
N ILE A 98 7.70 13.96 11.64
CA ILE A 98 8.86 14.83 11.45
C ILE A 98 8.94 15.16 9.97
N GLU A 99 8.75 16.43 9.62
CA GLU A 99 8.81 16.91 8.24
C GLU A 99 9.89 17.98 8.10
N LYS A 100 10.52 18.07 6.92
CA LYS A 100 11.47 19.13 6.64
C LYS A 100 10.73 20.34 6.11
N ASN A 101 10.78 21.44 6.86
CA ASN A 101 10.26 22.71 6.39
C ASN A 101 11.12 23.21 5.22
N GLN A 102 10.53 23.30 4.02
CA GLN A 102 11.27 23.67 2.81
C GLN A 102 11.75 25.12 2.81
N GLU A 103 11.03 26.02 3.49
CA GLU A 103 11.36 27.44 3.54
C GLU A 103 12.54 27.71 4.48
N THR A 104 12.51 27.10 5.67
CA THR A 104 13.53 27.35 6.71
C THR A 104 14.68 26.36 6.66
N GLY A 105 14.49 25.20 6.02
CA GLY A 105 15.47 24.10 5.96
C GLY A 105 15.56 23.25 7.23
N TYR A 106 14.85 23.60 8.31
CA TYR A 106 14.82 22.86 9.57
C TYR A 106 13.75 21.76 9.57
N SER A 107 13.92 20.76 10.43
CA SER A 107 12.89 19.77 10.70
C SER A 107 11.87 20.32 11.69
N GLU A 108 10.58 20.12 11.41
CA GLU A 108 9.46 20.49 12.26
C GLU A 108 8.63 19.26 12.64
N GLY A 109 8.04 19.30 13.83
CA GLY A 109 7.18 18.24 14.34
C GLY A 109 5.72 18.61 14.19
N LYS A 110 4.94 17.77 13.53
CA LYS A 110 3.50 17.95 13.33
C LYS A 110 2.72 16.82 13.99
N VAL A 111 1.80 17.17 14.88
CA VAL A 111 0.94 16.18 15.53
C VAL A 111 -0.15 15.74 14.56
N LEU A 112 -0.22 14.43 14.28
CA LEU A 112 -1.24 13.86 13.40
C LEU A 112 -2.52 13.54 14.18
N GLN A 113 -3.67 13.91 13.60
CA GLN A 113 -5.00 13.69 14.18
C GLN A 113 -5.77 12.55 13.50
N ASN A 114 -5.32 12.08 12.34
CA ASN A 114 -6.06 11.12 11.51
C ASN A 114 -5.23 9.87 11.25
N THR A 115 -5.01 9.04 12.29
CA THR A 115 -4.16 7.84 12.21
C THR A 115 -4.93 6.56 12.54
N PHE A 116 -5.67 6.55 13.65
CA PHE A 116 -6.34 5.34 14.13
C PHE A 116 -7.39 4.79 13.15
N ALA A 117 -7.30 3.50 12.84
CA ALA A 117 -8.15 2.77 11.91
C ALA A 117 -8.28 3.42 10.52
N LYS A 118 -7.31 4.25 10.12
CA LYS A 118 -7.27 4.87 8.80
C LYS A 118 -6.78 3.89 7.74
N ASN A 119 -7.23 4.07 6.50
CA ASN A 119 -6.76 3.29 5.37
C ASN A 119 -5.22 3.41 5.24
N ILE A 120 -4.53 2.27 5.19
CA ILE A 120 -3.07 2.20 5.14
C ILE A 120 -2.49 2.92 3.92
N GLN A 121 -3.13 2.82 2.75
CA GLN A 121 -2.67 3.51 1.54
C GLN A 121 -2.79 5.03 1.68
N GLU A 122 -3.83 5.51 2.37
CA GLU A 122 -3.97 6.94 2.68
C GLU A 122 -2.91 7.40 3.68
N ILE A 123 -2.63 6.61 4.73
CA ILE A 123 -1.55 6.90 5.69
C ILE A 123 -0.21 7.01 4.94
N MET A 124 0.08 6.05 4.06
CA MET A 124 1.30 6.04 3.25
C MET A 124 1.40 7.31 2.39
N LYS A 125 0.37 7.59 1.59
CA LYS A 125 0.37 8.72 0.66
C LYS A 125 0.40 10.08 1.34
N GLU A 126 -0.24 10.23 2.50
CA GLU A 126 -0.30 11.52 3.18
C GLU A 126 0.91 11.82 4.06
N ASN A 127 1.59 10.79 4.60
CA ASN A 127 2.55 10.98 5.68
C ASN A 127 3.93 10.36 5.44
N LEU A 128 4.10 9.45 4.45
CA LEU A 128 5.32 8.66 4.32
C LEU A 128 5.95 8.71 2.93
N ILE A 129 5.16 8.66 1.85
CA ILE A 129 5.65 8.59 0.47
C ILE A 129 4.87 9.51 -0.46
N ASP A 130 5.57 10.06 -1.46
CA ASP A 130 4.97 10.98 -2.44
C ASP A 130 4.07 10.26 -3.46
N ASN A 131 4.40 9.00 -3.79
CA ASN A 131 3.66 8.21 -4.76
C ASN A 131 3.53 6.75 -4.30
N ILE A 132 2.37 6.15 -4.57
CA ILE A 132 2.08 4.74 -4.26
C ILE A 132 2.63 3.78 -5.32
N TYR A 133 3.00 4.28 -6.50
CA TYR A 133 3.67 3.53 -7.55
C TYR A 133 5.18 3.73 -7.44
N GLY A 134 5.94 2.66 -7.69
CA GLY A 134 7.39 2.78 -7.81
C GLY A 134 7.79 3.64 -9.01
N ASP A 135 8.89 4.38 -8.88
CA ASP A 135 9.33 5.37 -9.88
C ASP A 135 9.47 4.81 -11.29
N PHE A 136 9.95 3.57 -11.43
CA PHE A 136 10.05 2.91 -12.74
C PHE A 136 8.68 2.69 -13.39
N ALA A 137 7.71 2.19 -12.62
CA ALA A 137 6.36 1.98 -13.10
C ALA A 137 5.69 3.32 -13.43
N LEU A 138 5.89 4.34 -12.59
CA LEU A 138 5.39 5.69 -12.83
C LEU A 138 5.97 6.30 -14.12
N ALA A 139 7.27 6.16 -14.35
CA ALA A 139 7.92 6.61 -15.59
C ALA A 139 7.33 5.92 -16.82
N LYS A 140 7.06 4.62 -16.74
CA LYS A 140 6.40 3.86 -17.82
C LYS A 140 4.97 4.34 -18.06
N ILE A 141 4.18 4.53 -17.00
CA ILE A 141 2.82 5.07 -17.10
C ILE A 141 2.82 6.45 -17.76
N ASN A 142 3.72 7.34 -17.33
CA ASN A 142 3.84 8.69 -17.90
C ASN A 142 4.23 8.64 -19.38
N SER A 143 5.17 7.78 -19.76
CA SER A 143 5.54 7.57 -21.18
C SER A 143 4.38 7.05 -22.03
N MET A 144 3.54 6.14 -21.49
CA MET A 144 2.31 5.72 -22.17
C MET A 144 1.34 6.89 -22.35
N ILE A 145 1.13 7.70 -21.31
CA ILE A 145 0.26 8.89 -21.37
C ILE A 145 0.75 9.89 -22.42
N GLU A 146 2.06 10.16 -22.47
CA GLU A 146 2.68 11.03 -23.47
C GLU A 146 2.45 10.51 -24.90
N ARG A 147 2.69 9.21 -25.14
CA ARG A 147 2.41 8.57 -26.44
C ARG A 147 0.94 8.66 -26.83
N LEU A 148 0.04 8.54 -25.86
CA LEU A 148 -1.41 8.62 -26.08
C LEU A 148 -1.92 10.06 -26.33
N ASN A 149 -1.23 11.07 -25.79
CA ASN A 149 -1.60 12.47 -25.97
C ASN A 149 -0.88 13.16 -27.16
N GLY A 150 0.25 12.64 -27.61
CA GLY A 150 1.04 13.23 -28.70
C GLY A 150 0.30 13.24 -30.04
N GLU A 151 0.53 14.26 -30.85
CA GLU A 151 -0.14 14.49 -32.14
C GLU A 151 0.38 13.59 -33.27
N GLU A 152 1.61 13.07 -33.15
CA GLU A 152 2.21 12.20 -34.18
C GLU A 152 1.77 10.74 -34.00
N GLU A 153 1.24 10.16 -35.07
CA GLU A 153 1.10 8.71 -35.23
C GLU A 153 2.49 8.12 -35.46
N GLN A 154 3.10 7.57 -34.42
CA GLN A 154 4.25 6.70 -34.63
C GLN A 154 3.77 5.39 -35.25
N GLU A 155 3.87 5.29 -36.58
CA GLU A 155 3.59 4.06 -37.35
C GLU A 155 4.29 2.86 -36.70
N GLY A 156 3.52 1.83 -36.34
CA GLY A 156 4.01 0.58 -35.75
C GLY A 156 4.02 0.50 -34.22
N ASN A 157 3.69 1.58 -33.49
CA ASN A 157 3.85 1.63 -32.03
C ASN A 157 2.55 1.34 -31.22
N GLY A 158 1.41 1.14 -31.88
CA GLY A 158 0.10 0.95 -31.21
C GLY A 158 -0.07 -0.42 -30.55
N GLU A 159 0.28 -1.50 -31.24
CA GLU A 159 0.11 -2.86 -30.71
C GLU A 159 1.01 -3.11 -29.48
N GLU A 160 2.25 -2.60 -29.51
CA GLU A 160 3.16 -2.66 -28.38
C GLU A 160 2.63 -1.87 -27.19
N LEU A 161 2.13 -0.64 -27.42
CA LEU A 161 1.48 0.16 -26.39
C LEU A 161 0.28 -0.56 -25.76
N LEU A 162 -0.55 -1.20 -26.57
CA LEU A 162 -1.71 -1.95 -26.09
C LEU A 162 -1.30 -3.12 -25.19
N LYS A 163 -0.25 -3.86 -25.57
CA LYS A 163 0.33 -4.93 -24.74
C LYS A 163 0.85 -4.39 -23.42
N GLU A 164 1.59 -3.28 -23.45
CA GLU A 164 2.09 -2.62 -22.24
C GLU A 164 0.96 -2.17 -21.30
N ILE A 165 -0.12 -1.59 -21.84
CA ILE A 165 -1.30 -1.20 -21.06
C ILE A 165 -1.94 -2.43 -20.39
N HIS A 166 -2.02 -3.57 -21.08
CA HIS A 166 -2.59 -4.80 -20.52
C HIS A 166 -1.74 -5.41 -19.39
N LEU A 167 -0.46 -5.08 -19.27
CA LEU A 167 0.38 -5.50 -18.13
C LEU A 167 0.03 -4.76 -16.83
N ILE A 168 -0.62 -3.58 -16.92
CA ILE A 168 -1.00 -2.80 -15.74
C ILE A 168 -2.09 -3.54 -14.98
N SER A 169 -1.80 -3.94 -13.74
CA SER A 169 -2.74 -4.69 -12.92
C SER A 169 -3.80 -3.81 -12.23
N GLU A 170 -3.55 -2.51 -12.06
CA GLU A 170 -4.51 -1.59 -11.45
C GLU A 170 -5.66 -1.30 -12.44
N PRO A 171 -6.89 -1.79 -12.19
CA PRO A 171 -7.96 -1.77 -13.17
C PRO A 171 -8.41 -0.36 -13.57
N ILE A 172 -8.41 0.60 -12.64
CA ILE A 172 -8.91 1.96 -12.90
C ILE A 172 -7.96 2.67 -13.89
N LEU A 173 -6.66 2.63 -13.61
CA LEU A 173 -5.60 3.17 -14.44
C LEU A 173 -5.55 2.47 -15.80
N ARG A 174 -5.56 1.13 -15.82
CA ARG A 174 -5.57 0.35 -17.07
C ARG A 174 -6.75 0.74 -17.95
N ASN A 175 -7.97 0.75 -17.39
CA ASN A 175 -9.18 1.10 -18.15
C ASN A 175 -9.12 2.53 -18.66
N LYS A 176 -8.52 3.46 -17.90
CA LYS A 176 -8.36 4.84 -18.34
C LYS A 176 -7.38 4.97 -19.52
N LEU A 177 -6.27 4.24 -19.48
CA LEU A 177 -5.29 4.21 -20.56
C LEU A 177 -5.87 3.54 -21.83
N LEU A 178 -6.65 2.47 -21.67
CA LEU A 178 -7.37 1.85 -22.78
C LEU A 178 -8.39 2.81 -23.40
N GLU A 179 -9.12 3.59 -22.58
CA GLU A 179 -10.02 4.63 -23.09
C GLU A 179 -9.28 5.70 -23.92
N MET A 180 -8.10 6.12 -23.46
CA MET A 180 -7.25 7.05 -24.20
C MET A 180 -6.71 6.44 -25.49
N TYR A 181 -6.33 5.16 -25.45
CA TYR A 181 -5.88 4.40 -26.62
C TYR A 181 -6.96 4.32 -27.69
N ASP A 182 -8.18 3.92 -27.32
CA ASP A 182 -9.33 3.84 -28.23
C ASP A 182 -9.59 5.20 -28.90
N LYS A 183 -9.51 6.29 -28.12
CA LYS A 183 -9.75 7.65 -28.61
C LYS A 183 -8.70 8.08 -29.64
N LYS A 184 -7.44 7.66 -29.47
CA LYS A 184 -6.35 8.02 -30.38
C LYS A 184 -6.40 7.22 -31.68
N TYR A 185 -6.60 5.90 -31.60
CA TYR A 185 -6.49 5.01 -32.76
C TYR A 185 -7.83 4.67 -33.43
N ASN A 186 -8.95 5.23 -32.94
CA ASN A 186 -10.28 5.14 -33.55
C ASN A 186 -10.72 3.69 -33.86
N THR A 187 -10.28 2.72 -33.06
CA THR A 187 -10.51 1.30 -33.29
C THR A 187 -11.98 0.96 -33.00
N SER A 188 -12.79 0.89 -34.04
CA SER A 188 -14.23 0.56 -33.99
C SER A 188 -14.53 -0.83 -33.38
N GLU A 189 -13.58 -1.76 -33.47
CA GLU A 189 -13.69 -3.14 -32.98
C GLU A 189 -13.78 -3.23 -31.44
N PHE A 190 -13.12 -2.33 -30.70
CA PHE A 190 -13.10 -2.36 -29.23
C PHE A 190 -14.35 -1.70 -28.61
N SER A 191 -15.10 -0.89 -29.38
CA SER A 191 -16.32 -0.23 -28.92
C SER A 191 -17.43 -1.22 -28.53
N ILE A 192 -17.56 -2.32 -29.29
CA ILE A 192 -18.56 -3.36 -29.03
C ILE A 192 -18.19 -4.15 -27.77
N GLU A 193 -16.93 -4.58 -27.64
CA GLU A 193 -16.46 -5.28 -26.43
C GLU A 193 -16.58 -4.44 -25.16
N LYS A 194 -16.31 -3.13 -25.25
CA LYS A 194 -16.45 -2.18 -24.14
C LYS A 194 -17.91 -1.96 -23.72
N GLN A 195 -18.86 -1.98 -24.66
CA GLN A 195 -20.29 -1.99 -24.35
C GLN A 195 -20.71 -3.30 -23.68
N LEU A 196 -20.20 -4.44 -24.14
CA LEU A 196 -20.50 -5.75 -23.56
C LEU A 196 -19.95 -5.94 -22.15
N GLN A 197 -18.74 -5.44 -21.87
CA GLN A 197 -18.15 -5.48 -20.52
C GLN A 197 -18.91 -4.60 -19.51
N LYS A 198 -19.45 -3.46 -19.93
CA LYS A 198 -20.29 -2.59 -19.07
C LYS A 198 -21.63 -3.22 -18.67
N LEU A 199 -22.09 -4.24 -19.40
CA LEU A 199 -23.41 -4.85 -19.19
C LEU A 199 -23.41 -6.02 -18.20
N ASN A 200 -22.28 -6.34 -17.51
CA ASN A 200 -22.16 -7.46 -16.56
C ASN A 200 -22.68 -8.80 -17.13
N LEU A 201 -22.51 -9.01 -18.44
CA LEU A 201 -23.01 -10.19 -19.15
C LEU A 201 -22.04 -11.37 -18.99
N ASN A 202 -22.60 -12.58 -18.91
CA ASN A 202 -21.83 -13.82 -19.01
C ASN A 202 -21.47 -14.12 -20.48
N GLU A 203 -20.54 -15.06 -20.72
CA GLU A 203 -19.97 -15.31 -22.05
C GLU A 203 -21.01 -15.67 -23.13
N GLU A 204 -22.04 -16.46 -22.79
CA GLU A 204 -23.14 -16.77 -23.72
C GLU A 204 -23.96 -15.52 -24.09
N GLN A 205 -24.27 -14.66 -23.12
CA GLN A 205 -24.98 -13.40 -23.36
C GLN A 205 -24.15 -12.44 -24.22
N ARG A 206 -22.84 -12.38 -24.00
CA ARG A 206 -21.93 -11.57 -24.82
C ARG A 206 -21.95 -12.02 -26.28
N GLN A 207 -21.96 -13.32 -26.52
CA GLN A 207 -21.96 -13.89 -27.87
C GLN A 207 -23.28 -13.64 -28.60
N GLN A 208 -24.42 -13.69 -27.90
CA GLN A 208 -25.73 -13.34 -28.46
C GLN A 208 -25.82 -11.85 -28.84
N VAL A 209 -25.36 -10.96 -27.97
CA VAL A 209 -25.41 -9.51 -28.25
C VAL A 209 -24.45 -9.13 -29.38
N ARG A 210 -23.29 -9.80 -29.51
CA ARG A 210 -22.40 -9.65 -30.69
C ARG A 210 -23.13 -9.97 -31.99
N ALA A 211 -23.78 -11.13 -32.06
CA ALA A 211 -24.50 -11.56 -33.26
C ALA A 211 -25.61 -10.56 -33.66
N MET A 212 -26.36 -10.03 -32.69
CA MET A 212 -27.39 -9.02 -32.94
C MET A 212 -26.83 -7.69 -33.48
N ILE A 213 -25.67 -7.26 -32.99
CA ILE A 213 -25.03 -6.01 -33.45
C ILE A 213 -24.48 -6.19 -34.87
N GLU A 214 -23.83 -7.32 -35.15
CA GLU A 214 -23.32 -7.65 -36.49
C GLU A 214 -24.44 -7.75 -37.54
N GLU A 215 -25.57 -8.37 -37.18
CA GLU A 215 -26.74 -8.48 -38.06
C GLU A 215 -27.36 -7.11 -38.37
N ASN A 216 -27.46 -6.22 -37.38
CA ASN A 216 -27.95 -4.84 -37.56
C ASN A 216 -27.00 -3.98 -38.42
N ILE A 217 -25.68 -4.17 -38.31
CA ILE A 217 -24.70 -3.45 -39.14
C ILE A 217 -24.75 -3.97 -40.58
N SER A 218 -24.96 -5.28 -40.77
CA SER A 218 -25.09 -5.87 -42.11
C SER A 218 -26.36 -5.44 -42.84
N SER A 219 -27.49 -5.37 -42.13
CA SER A 219 -28.77 -4.93 -42.70
C SER A 219 -28.78 -3.43 -43.03
N ALA A 220 -28.18 -2.60 -42.18
CA ALA A 220 -28.05 -1.16 -42.44
C ALA A 220 -27.15 -0.81 -43.64
N ASN A 221 -26.22 -1.70 -44.01
CA ASN A 221 -25.36 -1.53 -45.19
C ASN A 221 -25.95 -2.16 -46.46
N ALA A 222 -26.95 -3.03 -46.35
CA ALA A 222 -27.65 -3.63 -47.49
C ALA A 222 -28.73 -2.70 -48.10
N ASP A 223 -29.18 -1.69 -47.34
CA ASP A 223 -30.17 -0.69 -47.75
C ASP A 223 -29.55 0.60 -48.35
N ARG A 224 -28.26 0.59 -48.74
CA ARG A 224 -27.57 1.69 -49.42
C ARG A 224 -27.24 1.39 -50.88
#